data_AF-A0AAV9NLV0-F1
#
_entry.id   AF-A0AAV9NLV0-F1
#
_cell.length_a   1.000
_cell.length_b   1.000
_cell.length_c   1.000
_cell.angle_alpha   90.00
_cell.angle_beta   90.00
_cell.angle_gamma   90.00
#
_symmetry.space_group_name_H-M   'P 1'
#
loop_
_entity.id
_entity.type
_entity.pdbx_description
1 polymer ?
#
loop_
_entity_poly.entity_id
_entity_poly.type
_entity_poly.pdbx_seq_one_letter_code
_entity_poly.pdbx_strand_id
1 'polypeptide(L)'
;MTDRQGELMRRRERRASTLLSRNPLQLPTSDDDSEYSRCPSPLLTINSGYRVDPFTSYPVAEASRGVRYMIDYYTQVWAPQQASASSIVGERNTLVTTILPLALQNEMLFEATIAMSRAAWVARRGSEPLNDKMLLRHRGKAMSDLRSSLSGPHQRVSTYVLLTMSTLLTMNYMINDIVSFRVHLHALEKMLQATNHKEENEIVHFVRGRVLAFGVLASFLQANQPSYATRVNEPGHRISTLTYPGHPFPPDLCEIVSKLPEGFSEVALSGSIAIELISFLVKLTELVTWMSLSPSQKSDDSQPELTMQRAIYDLQCLSVLPLTSTEGQIVRAVLAFCLHVYNEMSYRIPLARPLHPLLEVFDNPAQFPRSPWLQRCLLWSSIVTASAWDTQIDAVPRTHYVLEKSLNQVPEARSWEETKEVMQKFFWVGSLEEQWEICWRAAAFRRFRQRRGASQIHAVSELLQSDRAQTSETPSSHSHGRVKSEPQDAE
;
A
#
# COMPACT_ATOMS: atom_id res chain seq x y z
N MET A 1 -8.90 -21.20 60.40
CA MET A 1 -7.56 -20.76 59.92
C MET A 1 -6.85 -21.88 59.13
N THR A 2 -7.59 -22.69 58.37
CA THR A 2 -7.08 -23.93 57.72
C THR A 2 -7.39 -24.04 56.23
N ASP A 3 -8.01 -23.04 55.62
CA ASP A 3 -8.48 -23.14 54.22
C ASP A 3 -7.57 -22.44 53.20
N ARG A 4 -6.68 -21.54 53.64
CA ARG A 4 -5.77 -20.82 52.74
C ARG A 4 -4.51 -21.60 52.34
N GLN A 5 -4.12 -22.62 53.10
CA GLN A 5 -2.92 -23.42 52.80
C GLN A 5 -3.18 -24.51 51.75
N GLY A 6 -4.40 -25.07 51.70
CA GLY A 6 -4.78 -26.07 50.69
C GLY A 6 -4.87 -25.49 49.28
N GLU A 7 -5.27 -24.22 49.16
CA GLU A 7 -5.44 -23.56 47.86
C GLU A 7 -4.12 -23.10 47.24
N LEU A 8 -3.13 -22.76 48.07
CA LEU A 8 -1.76 -22.45 47.63
C LEU A 8 -1.01 -23.70 47.15
N MET A 9 -1.19 -24.85 47.81
CA MET A 9 -0.62 -26.14 47.36
C MET A 9 -1.20 -26.59 46.03
N ARG A 10 -2.53 -26.51 45.84
CA ARG A 10 -3.18 -26.86 44.55
C ARG A 10 -2.77 -25.92 43.40
N ARG A 11 -2.49 -24.64 43.67
CA ARG A 11 -1.95 -23.71 42.65
C ARG A 11 -0.49 -24.02 42.28
N ARG A 12 0.31 -24.53 43.22
CA ARG A 12 1.70 -24.91 42.98
C ARG A 12 1.80 -26.22 42.20
N GLU A 13 0.95 -27.20 42.51
CA GLU A 13 0.84 -28.44 41.75
C GLU A 13 0.34 -28.20 40.32
N ARG A 14 -0.70 -27.37 40.12
CA ARG A 14 -1.18 -27.03 38.77
C ARG A 14 -0.14 -26.33 37.90
N ARG A 15 0.75 -25.50 38.50
CA ARG A 15 1.88 -24.88 37.80
C ARG A 15 3.01 -25.87 37.52
N ALA A 16 3.24 -26.85 38.40
CA ALA A 16 4.22 -27.92 38.16
C ALA A 16 3.73 -28.89 37.06
N SER A 17 2.44 -29.20 37.00
CA SER A 17 1.85 -30.07 35.96
C SER A 17 1.82 -29.42 34.57
N THR A 18 1.76 -28.09 34.47
CA THR A 18 1.85 -27.37 33.18
C THR A 18 3.28 -27.26 32.65
N LEU A 19 4.30 -27.40 33.53
CA LEU A 19 5.71 -27.40 33.14
C LEU A 19 6.26 -28.80 32.81
N LEU A 20 5.56 -29.88 33.20
CA LEU A 20 5.98 -31.27 32.98
C LEU A 20 5.29 -31.97 31.81
N SER A 21 4.29 -31.35 31.17
CA SER A 21 3.76 -31.84 29.88
C SER A 21 4.56 -31.28 28.71
N ARG A 22 5.88 -31.48 28.75
CA ARG A 22 6.77 -31.21 27.62
C ARG A 22 7.34 -32.56 27.20
N ASN A 23 6.74 -33.13 26.17
CA ASN A 23 7.22 -34.37 25.55
C ASN A 23 8.71 -34.17 25.16
N PRO A 24 9.65 -34.96 25.68
CA PRO A 24 11.09 -34.76 25.41
C PRO A 24 11.52 -35.24 24.01
N LEU A 25 10.59 -35.46 23.10
CA LEU A 25 10.82 -35.96 21.74
C LEU A 25 10.43 -34.97 20.62
N GLN A 26 10.03 -33.74 20.94
CA GLN A 26 9.90 -32.70 19.90
C GLN A 26 11.30 -32.23 19.51
N LEU A 27 11.77 -32.65 18.33
CA LEU A 27 12.83 -31.94 17.63
C LEU A 27 12.49 -30.44 17.58
N PRO A 28 13.48 -29.53 17.60
CA PRO A 28 13.20 -28.11 17.47
C PRO A 28 12.44 -27.91 16.16
N THR A 29 11.18 -27.50 16.24
CA THR A 29 10.46 -26.98 15.08
C THR A 29 11.31 -25.83 14.56
N SER A 30 11.79 -25.94 13.32
CA SER A 30 12.74 -24.96 12.75
C SER A 30 12.09 -23.61 12.43
N ASP A 31 10.77 -23.51 12.60
CA ASP A 31 10.07 -22.24 12.66
C ASP A 31 10.19 -21.71 14.08
N ASP A 32 10.72 -20.50 14.23
CA ASP A 32 10.84 -19.84 15.51
C ASP A 32 9.46 -19.70 16.18
N ASP A 33 9.09 -20.68 17.02
CA ASP A 33 7.84 -20.74 17.78
C ASP A 33 7.87 -19.82 19.03
N SER A 34 8.83 -18.89 19.12
CA SER A 34 8.92 -17.94 20.24
C SER A 34 7.68 -17.06 20.35
N GLU A 35 7.43 -16.54 21.56
CA GLU A 35 6.29 -15.66 21.81
C GLU A 35 6.31 -14.37 20.96
N TYR A 36 7.49 -13.98 20.47
CA TYR A 36 7.73 -12.80 19.64
C TYR A 36 7.37 -13.02 18.16
N SER A 37 7.40 -14.27 17.69
CA SER A 37 6.94 -14.68 16.35
C SER A 37 5.43 -14.86 16.26
N ARG A 38 4.69 -14.72 17.37
CA ARG A 38 3.24 -14.87 17.41
C ARG A 38 2.56 -13.75 16.62
N CYS A 39 1.80 -14.12 15.59
CA CYS A 39 0.65 -13.35 15.16
C CYS A 39 -0.50 -13.67 16.13
N PRO A 40 -0.89 -12.76 17.04
CA PRO A 40 -2.16 -12.94 17.73
C PRO A 40 -3.26 -12.94 16.66
N SER A 41 -4.05 -14.01 16.59
CA SER A 41 -5.25 -14.00 15.75
C SER A 41 -6.10 -12.79 16.16
N PRO A 42 -6.65 -12.00 15.21
CA PRO A 42 -7.48 -10.84 15.53
C PRO A 42 -8.74 -11.20 16.34
N LEU A 43 -9.07 -12.49 16.41
CA LEU A 43 -10.14 -13.02 17.23
C LEU A 43 -9.50 -13.88 18.34
N LEU A 44 -9.89 -13.61 19.59
CA LEU A 44 -9.42 -14.34 20.77
C LEU A 44 -9.48 -15.85 20.49
N THR A 45 -8.33 -16.51 20.56
CA THR A 45 -8.24 -17.96 20.45
C THR A 45 -8.95 -18.56 21.65
N ILE A 46 -10.23 -18.88 21.51
CA ILE A 46 -10.88 -19.80 22.43
C ILE A 46 -10.13 -21.13 22.22
N ASN A 47 -9.52 -21.64 23.29
CA ASN A 47 -8.66 -22.84 23.32
C ASN A 47 -9.37 -24.16 22.89
N SER A 48 -10.49 -24.08 22.17
CA SER A 48 -11.34 -25.22 21.78
C SER A 48 -12.26 -24.86 20.60
N GLY A 49 -11.71 -24.59 19.40
CA GLY A 49 -12.54 -24.29 18.22
C GLY A 49 -11.89 -24.60 16.87
N TYR A 50 -12.74 -24.88 15.88
CA TYR A 50 -12.57 -25.34 14.48
C TYR A 50 -11.56 -24.60 13.55
N ARG A 51 -10.59 -23.86 14.09
CA ARG A 51 -9.61 -23.07 13.31
C ARG A 51 -8.24 -23.72 13.16
N VAL A 52 -8.03 -24.84 13.84
CA VAL A 52 -6.90 -25.73 13.57
C VAL A 52 -7.40 -26.78 12.59
N ASP A 53 -6.69 -26.98 11.48
CA ASP A 53 -7.00 -28.05 10.54
C ASP A 53 -7.06 -29.40 11.29
N PRO A 54 -8.26 -29.98 11.45
CA PRO A 54 -8.43 -31.17 12.25
C PRO A 54 -7.99 -32.43 11.50
N PHE A 55 -7.69 -32.31 10.20
CA PHE A 55 -7.39 -33.43 9.31
C PHE A 55 -5.91 -33.49 8.91
N THR A 56 -5.06 -32.54 9.34
CA THR A 56 -3.63 -32.47 8.98
C THR A 56 -3.43 -32.50 7.45
N SER A 57 -4.25 -31.74 6.75
CA SER A 57 -4.35 -31.63 5.29
C SER A 57 -3.36 -30.66 4.67
N TYR A 58 -2.54 -29.96 5.47
CA TYR A 58 -1.55 -29.03 4.92
C TYR A 58 -0.49 -29.79 4.11
N PRO A 59 -0.16 -29.34 2.89
CA PRO A 59 0.80 -30.01 2.01
C PRO A 59 2.26 -29.73 2.43
N VAL A 60 2.57 -29.95 3.71
CA VAL A 60 3.89 -29.80 4.31
C VAL A 60 4.13 -30.94 5.29
N ALA A 61 5.37 -31.43 5.38
CA ALA A 61 5.70 -32.61 6.18
C ALA A 61 5.30 -32.47 7.66
N GLU A 62 5.53 -31.29 8.26
CA GLU A 62 5.11 -30.97 9.61
C GLU A 62 4.61 -29.52 9.69
N ALA A 63 3.29 -29.35 9.82
CA ALA A 63 2.70 -28.03 9.95
C ALA A 63 2.92 -27.45 11.36
N SER A 64 3.94 -26.59 11.47
CA SER A 64 4.25 -25.84 12.67
C SER A 64 3.08 -24.96 13.13
N ARG A 65 3.16 -24.48 14.36
CA ARG A 65 2.15 -23.54 14.88
C ARG A 65 2.16 -22.24 14.09
N GLY A 66 3.34 -21.77 13.67
CA GLY A 66 3.50 -20.62 12.78
C GLY A 66 2.71 -20.78 11.47
N VAL A 67 2.85 -21.93 10.79
CA VAL A 67 2.12 -22.20 9.53
C VAL A 67 0.61 -22.10 9.72
N ARG A 68 0.07 -22.68 10.80
CA ARG A 68 -1.37 -22.62 11.12
C ARG A 68 -1.85 -21.19 11.32
N TYR A 69 -1.06 -20.36 12.02
CA TYR A 69 -1.39 -18.94 12.19
C TYR A 69 -1.33 -18.17 10.89
N MET A 70 -0.42 -18.48 9.98
CA MET A 70 -0.33 -17.80 8.69
C MET A 70 -1.49 -18.16 7.77
N ILE A 71 -2.03 -19.38 7.84
CA ILE A 71 -3.27 -19.75 7.13
C ILE A 71 -4.50 -19.06 7.74
N ASP A 72 -4.61 -19.01 9.07
CA ASP A 72 -5.69 -18.25 9.73
C ASP A 72 -5.57 -16.76 9.36
N TYR A 73 -4.37 -16.18 9.40
CA TYR A 73 -4.13 -14.80 8.97
C TYR A 73 -4.47 -14.58 7.50
N TYR A 74 -4.09 -15.50 6.61
CA TYR A 74 -4.43 -15.42 5.18
C TYR A 74 -5.95 -15.36 4.99
N THR A 75 -6.69 -16.27 5.62
CA THR A 75 -8.15 -16.41 5.43
C THR A 75 -8.95 -15.30 6.12
N GLN A 76 -8.56 -14.90 7.32
CA GLN A 76 -9.34 -13.98 8.16
C GLN A 76 -8.96 -12.52 7.94
N VAL A 77 -7.75 -12.24 7.44
CA VAL A 77 -7.21 -10.89 7.41
C VAL A 77 -6.73 -10.53 6.02
N TRP A 78 -5.73 -11.23 5.51
CA TRP A 78 -5.08 -10.82 4.26
C TRP A 78 -6.03 -10.94 3.06
N ALA A 79 -6.61 -12.11 2.80
CA ALA A 79 -7.45 -12.33 1.64
C ALA A 79 -8.69 -11.42 1.64
N PRO A 80 -9.45 -11.26 2.75
CA PRO A 80 -10.55 -10.30 2.80
C PRO A 80 -10.12 -8.86 2.53
N GLN A 81 -8.95 -8.43 3.01
CA GLN A 81 -8.43 -7.08 2.73
C GLN A 81 -8.03 -6.88 1.26
N GLN A 82 -7.60 -7.95 0.60
CA GLN A 82 -7.27 -7.96 -0.83
C GLN A 82 -8.50 -8.14 -1.72
N ALA A 83 -9.69 -8.34 -1.16
CA ALA A 83 -10.91 -8.46 -1.94
C ALA A 83 -11.20 -7.12 -2.63
N SER A 84 -11.31 -7.15 -3.96
CA SER A 84 -11.70 -6.03 -4.80
C SER A 84 -12.75 -6.47 -5.82
N ALA A 85 -13.33 -5.54 -6.57
CA ALA A 85 -14.31 -5.85 -7.61
C ALA A 85 -13.77 -6.90 -8.62
N SER A 86 -12.47 -6.86 -8.91
CA SER A 86 -11.81 -7.81 -9.83
C SER A 86 -11.48 -9.18 -9.22
N SER A 87 -11.50 -9.31 -7.88
CA SER A 87 -11.19 -10.57 -7.19
C SER A 87 -12.41 -11.22 -6.54
N ILE A 88 -13.61 -10.68 -6.79
CA ILE A 88 -14.89 -11.21 -6.31
C ILE A 88 -15.64 -11.80 -7.50
N VAL A 89 -15.77 -13.13 -7.54
CA VAL A 89 -16.61 -13.83 -8.53
C VAL A 89 -17.85 -14.33 -7.82
N GLY A 90 -19.03 -13.85 -8.21
CA GLY A 90 -20.31 -14.26 -7.63
C GLY A 90 -20.38 -14.05 -6.11
N GLU A 91 -19.94 -12.86 -5.63
CA GLU A 91 -19.89 -12.46 -4.21
C GLU A 91 -18.87 -13.21 -3.34
N ARG A 92 -18.03 -14.06 -3.93
CA ARG A 92 -17.02 -14.84 -3.19
C ARG A 92 -15.60 -14.40 -3.52
N ASN A 93 -14.78 -14.31 -2.48
CA ASN A 93 -13.38 -13.93 -2.60
C ASN A 93 -12.56 -15.06 -3.25
N THR A 94 -12.12 -14.85 -4.50
CA THR A 94 -11.34 -15.80 -5.30
C THR A 94 -10.08 -16.30 -4.58
N LEU A 95 -9.45 -15.45 -3.75
CA LEU A 95 -8.26 -15.83 -2.99
C LEU A 95 -8.54 -16.94 -1.98
N VAL A 96 -9.76 -16.99 -1.43
CA VAL A 96 -10.20 -18.00 -0.46
C VAL A 96 -10.90 -19.16 -1.14
N THR A 97 -11.74 -18.91 -2.14
CA THR A 97 -12.57 -19.98 -2.74
C THR A 97 -11.89 -20.75 -3.85
N THR A 98 -10.86 -20.18 -4.48
CA THR A 98 -10.18 -20.78 -5.63
C THR A 98 -8.69 -20.95 -5.36
N ILE A 99 -8.00 -19.88 -4.98
CA ILE A 99 -6.54 -19.91 -4.83
C ILE A 99 -6.09 -20.73 -3.63
N LEU A 100 -6.72 -20.56 -2.46
CA LEU A 100 -6.36 -21.33 -1.27
C LEU A 100 -6.56 -22.84 -1.43
N PRO A 101 -7.68 -23.35 -1.99
CA PRO A 101 -7.82 -24.78 -2.30
C PRO A 101 -6.72 -25.31 -3.22
N LEU A 102 -6.30 -24.54 -4.23
CA LEU A 102 -5.18 -24.91 -5.10
C LEU A 102 -3.85 -24.91 -4.35
N ALA A 103 -3.64 -23.95 -3.45
CA ALA A 103 -2.47 -23.93 -2.58
C ALA A 103 -2.42 -25.17 -1.69
N LEU A 104 -3.54 -25.57 -1.07
CA LEU A 104 -3.61 -26.78 -0.24
C LEU A 104 -3.35 -28.09 -1.02
N GLN A 105 -3.44 -28.07 -2.35
CA GLN A 105 -3.16 -29.23 -3.22
C GLN A 105 -1.72 -29.27 -3.73
N ASN A 106 -0.92 -28.22 -3.52
CA ASN A 106 0.42 -28.11 -4.08
C ASN A 106 1.40 -27.48 -3.10
N GLU A 107 2.40 -28.24 -2.65
CA GLU A 107 3.42 -27.83 -1.68
C GLU A 107 4.11 -26.52 -2.07
N MET A 108 4.55 -26.38 -3.32
CA MET A 108 5.24 -25.18 -3.80
C MET A 108 4.38 -23.90 -3.67
N LEU A 109 3.12 -23.97 -4.10
CA LEU A 109 2.19 -22.84 -3.99
C LEU A 109 1.82 -22.57 -2.53
N PHE A 110 1.66 -23.61 -1.72
CA PHE A 110 1.39 -23.48 -0.28
C PHE A 110 2.53 -22.74 0.43
N GLU A 111 3.77 -23.18 0.21
CA GLU A 111 4.99 -22.58 0.75
C GLU A 111 5.10 -21.09 0.36
N ALA A 112 4.84 -20.75 -0.91
CA ALA A 112 4.79 -19.36 -1.36
C ALA A 112 3.68 -18.55 -0.66
N THR A 113 2.52 -19.17 -0.43
CA THR A 113 1.37 -18.54 0.24
C THR A 113 1.67 -18.25 1.71
N ILE A 114 2.33 -19.17 2.41
CA ILE A 114 2.79 -18.96 3.79
C ILE A 114 3.82 -17.83 3.85
N ALA A 115 4.81 -17.85 2.95
CA ALA A 115 5.83 -16.81 2.88
C ALA A 115 5.20 -15.42 2.63
N MET A 116 4.28 -15.31 1.66
CA MET A 116 3.56 -14.06 1.38
C MET A 116 2.75 -13.59 2.59
N SER A 117 2.02 -14.49 3.26
CA SER A 117 1.22 -14.16 4.44
C SER A 117 2.10 -13.67 5.59
N ARG A 118 3.26 -14.30 5.80
CA ARG A 118 4.26 -13.88 6.79
C ARG A 118 4.86 -12.53 6.45
N ALA A 119 5.20 -12.28 5.18
CA ALA A 119 5.69 -10.98 4.73
C ALA A 119 4.69 -9.86 5.01
N ALA A 120 3.41 -10.07 4.69
CA ALA A 120 2.35 -9.11 4.98
C ALA A 120 2.20 -8.85 6.49
N TRP A 121 2.30 -9.90 7.31
CA TRP A 121 2.23 -9.76 8.75
C TRP A 121 3.43 -8.99 9.34
N VAL A 122 4.65 -9.30 8.89
CA VAL A 122 5.89 -8.65 9.32
C VAL A 122 5.88 -7.16 8.93
N ALA A 123 5.50 -6.85 7.68
CA ALA A 123 5.40 -5.48 7.18
C ALA A 123 4.46 -4.61 8.04
N ARG A 124 3.29 -5.14 8.42
CA ARG A 124 2.33 -4.43 9.27
C ARG A 124 2.84 -4.06 10.65
N ARG A 125 3.86 -4.75 11.15
CA ARG A 125 4.47 -4.45 12.46
C ARG A 125 5.66 -3.50 12.36
N GLY A 126 6.01 -3.06 11.15
CA GLY A 126 7.21 -2.25 10.91
C GLY A 126 8.51 -3.01 11.18
N SER A 127 8.45 -4.35 11.19
CA SER A 127 9.63 -5.20 11.40
C SER A 127 10.34 -5.45 10.05
N GLU A 128 11.66 -5.57 10.08
CA GLU A 128 12.48 -5.86 8.90
C GLU A 128 12.19 -7.28 8.36
N PRO A 129 11.59 -7.44 7.16
CA PRO A 129 11.22 -8.76 6.63
C PRO A 129 12.40 -9.71 6.47
N LEU A 130 13.57 -9.21 6.08
CA LEU A 130 14.74 -10.06 5.84
C LEU A 130 15.34 -10.65 7.12
N ASN A 131 14.91 -10.20 8.31
CA ASN A 131 15.29 -10.81 9.58
C ASN A 131 14.34 -11.93 10.04
N ASP A 132 13.21 -12.12 9.35
CA ASP A 132 12.21 -13.13 9.72
C ASP A 132 12.55 -14.51 9.14
N LYS A 133 12.96 -15.44 10.01
CA LYS A 133 13.41 -16.78 9.60
C LYS A 133 12.32 -17.61 8.94
N MET A 134 11.07 -17.50 9.42
CA MET A 134 9.95 -18.25 8.87
C MET A 134 9.66 -17.81 7.43
N LEU A 135 9.60 -16.50 7.19
CA LEU A 135 9.49 -15.93 5.85
C LEU A 135 10.58 -16.45 4.91
N LEU A 136 11.85 -16.34 5.33
CA LEU A 136 12.98 -16.74 4.49
C LEU A 136 12.98 -18.24 4.18
N ARG A 137 12.60 -19.08 5.14
CA ARG A 137 12.51 -20.53 4.97
C ARG A 137 11.47 -20.90 3.90
N HIS A 138 10.22 -20.47 4.09
CA HIS A 138 9.13 -20.79 3.16
C HIS A 138 9.37 -20.18 1.78
N ARG A 139 9.94 -18.98 1.72
CA ARG A 139 10.42 -18.37 0.46
C ARG A 139 11.47 -19.24 -0.23
N GLY A 140 12.48 -19.69 0.51
CA GLY A 140 13.57 -20.50 -0.02
C GLY A 140 13.09 -21.84 -0.57
N LYS A 141 12.19 -22.50 0.15
CA LYS A 141 11.56 -23.76 -0.26
C LYS A 141 10.73 -23.60 -1.53
N ALA A 142 9.82 -22.62 -1.57
CA ALA A 142 9.02 -22.34 -2.77
C ALA A 142 9.88 -22.02 -4.00
N MET A 143 10.97 -21.25 -3.82
CA MET A 143 11.90 -20.93 -4.91
C MET A 143 12.68 -22.15 -5.41
N SER A 144 13.08 -23.06 -4.51
CA SER A 144 13.76 -24.31 -4.87
C SER A 144 12.86 -25.22 -5.71
N ASP A 145 11.62 -25.39 -5.27
CA ASP A 145 10.63 -26.22 -5.96
C ASP A 145 10.25 -25.61 -7.31
N LEU A 146 10.09 -24.29 -7.38
CA LEU A 146 9.84 -23.55 -8.62
C LEU A 146 10.97 -23.73 -9.64
N ARG A 147 12.23 -23.62 -9.22
CA ARG A 147 13.39 -23.86 -10.10
C ARG A 147 13.41 -25.28 -10.62
N SER A 148 13.12 -26.26 -9.76
CA SER A 148 13.05 -27.67 -10.14
C SER A 148 11.94 -27.90 -11.16
N SER A 149 10.75 -27.31 -10.93
CA SER A 149 9.62 -27.40 -11.86
C SER A 149 9.91 -26.76 -13.22
N LEU A 150 10.65 -25.65 -13.27
CA LEU A 150 10.99 -24.96 -14.51
C LEU A 150 12.11 -25.64 -15.30
N SER A 151 12.95 -26.44 -14.63
CA SER A 151 14.08 -27.15 -15.23
C SER A 151 13.71 -28.55 -15.77
N GLY A 152 12.45 -28.97 -15.58
CA GLY A 152 11.96 -30.29 -15.97
C GLY A 152 11.80 -30.48 -17.49
N PRO A 153 11.83 -31.74 -17.99
CA PRO A 153 11.83 -32.06 -19.42
C PRO A 153 10.49 -31.81 -20.15
N HIS A 154 9.41 -31.53 -19.42
CA HIS A 154 8.09 -31.21 -19.98
C HIS A 154 7.76 -29.75 -19.68
N GLN A 155 8.25 -28.85 -20.54
CA GLN A 155 8.22 -27.41 -20.40
C GLN A 155 6.82 -26.81 -20.67
N ARG A 156 5.78 -27.34 -20.01
CA ARG A 156 4.46 -26.69 -19.98
C ARG A 156 4.34 -25.91 -18.68
N VAL A 157 4.11 -24.61 -18.81
CA VAL A 157 3.84 -23.73 -17.67
C VAL A 157 2.54 -24.18 -17.02
N SER A 158 2.63 -24.80 -15.84
CA SER A 158 1.45 -25.26 -15.11
C SER A 158 0.77 -24.10 -14.38
N THR A 159 -0.52 -24.26 -14.08
CA THR A 159 -1.29 -23.33 -13.25
C THR A 159 -0.62 -23.05 -11.90
N TYR A 160 -0.02 -24.06 -11.27
CA TYR A 160 0.70 -23.91 -10.01
C TYR A 160 1.96 -23.06 -10.14
N VAL A 161 2.69 -23.16 -11.26
CA VAL A 161 3.86 -22.32 -11.54
C VAL A 161 3.44 -20.85 -11.67
N LEU A 162 2.38 -20.56 -12.45
CA LEU A 162 1.86 -19.20 -12.62
C LEU A 162 1.42 -18.58 -11.29
N LEU A 163 0.64 -19.33 -10.50
CA LEU A 163 0.18 -18.87 -9.19
C LEU A 163 1.31 -18.67 -8.19
N THR A 164 2.30 -19.58 -8.17
CA THR A 164 3.47 -19.48 -7.29
C THR A 164 4.28 -18.23 -7.64
N MET A 165 4.56 -18.01 -8.92
CA MET A 165 5.27 -16.81 -9.37
C MET A 165 4.50 -15.53 -9.07
N SER A 166 3.18 -15.52 -9.24
CA SER A 166 2.32 -14.36 -8.91
C SER A 166 2.29 -14.07 -7.40
N THR A 167 2.30 -15.12 -6.58
CA THR A 167 2.38 -15.03 -5.12
C THR A 167 3.74 -14.49 -4.68
N LEU A 168 4.83 -15.00 -5.26
CA LEU A 168 6.19 -14.52 -5.02
C LEU A 168 6.39 -13.09 -5.50
N LEU A 169 5.82 -12.70 -6.64
CA LEU A 169 5.84 -11.31 -7.13
C LEU A 169 5.30 -10.35 -6.06
N THR A 170 4.15 -10.69 -5.49
CA THR A 170 3.47 -9.91 -4.44
C THR A 170 4.33 -9.83 -3.17
N MET A 171 4.88 -10.96 -2.74
CA MET A 171 5.77 -11.04 -1.59
C MET A 171 7.04 -10.19 -1.79
N ASN A 172 7.72 -10.34 -2.94
CA ASN A 172 8.94 -9.59 -3.26
C ASN A 172 8.67 -8.08 -3.29
N TYR A 173 7.50 -7.68 -3.80
CA TYR A 173 7.06 -6.30 -3.68
C TYR A 173 6.94 -5.90 -2.21
N MET A 174 6.18 -6.61 -1.37
CA MET A 174 6.02 -6.24 0.06
C MET A 174 7.35 -6.11 0.81
N ILE A 175 8.31 -7.02 0.59
CA ILE A 175 9.61 -7.04 1.31
C ILE A 175 10.69 -6.13 0.72
N ASN A 176 10.36 -5.37 -0.32
CA ASN A 176 11.29 -4.45 -0.99
C ASN A 176 12.43 -5.12 -1.76
N ASP A 177 12.24 -6.36 -2.20
CA ASP A 177 13.17 -7.01 -3.12
C ASP A 177 12.83 -6.64 -4.56
N ILE A 178 13.21 -5.42 -4.96
CA ILE A 178 12.90 -4.83 -6.26
C ILE A 178 13.52 -5.63 -7.41
N VAL A 179 14.70 -6.22 -7.20
CA VAL A 179 15.37 -7.03 -8.23
C VAL A 179 14.56 -8.28 -8.52
N SER A 180 14.20 -9.05 -7.47
CA SER A 180 13.37 -10.24 -7.63
C SER A 180 11.99 -9.90 -8.17
N PHE A 181 11.39 -8.81 -7.70
CA PHE A 181 10.11 -8.31 -8.20
C PHE A 181 10.13 -8.10 -9.73
N ARG A 182 11.12 -7.36 -10.25
CA ARG A 182 11.24 -7.10 -11.70
C ARG A 182 11.47 -8.37 -12.51
N VAL A 183 12.31 -9.27 -12.02
CA VAL A 183 12.59 -10.54 -12.69
C VAL A 183 11.33 -11.39 -12.77
N HIS A 184 10.57 -11.54 -11.68
CA HIS A 184 9.34 -12.31 -11.67
C HIS A 184 8.23 -11.67 -12.51
N LEU A 185 8.10 -10.34 -12.50
CA LEU A 185 7.13 -9.62 -13.33
C LEU A 185 7.38 -9.90 -14.81
N HIS A 186 8.61 -9.67 -15.27
CA HIS A 186 9.00 -9.89 -16.66
C HIS A 186 8.86 -11.36 -17.09
N ALA A 187 9.21 -12.29 -16.19
CA ALA A 187 9.05 -13.70 -16.47
C ALA A 187 7.57 -14.10 -16.60
N LEU A 188 6.70 -13.59 -15.73
CA LEU A 188 5.25 -13.80 -15.81
C LEU A 188 4.66 -13.21 -17.09
N GLU A 189 5.05 -12.00 -17.48
CA GLU A 189 4.62 -11.37 -18.74
C GLU A 189 4.95 -12.26 -19.94
N LYS A 190 6.19 -12.78 -20.01
CA LYS A 190 6.61 -13.71 -21.08
C LYS A 190 5.83 -15.02 -21.06
N MET A 191 5.59 -15.61 -19.89
CA MET A 191 4.82 -16.86 -19.78
C MET A 191 3.36 -16.66 -20.21
N LEU A 192 2.76 -15.52 -19.85
CA LEU A 192 1.40 -15.18 -20.25
C LEU A 192 1.29 -14.90 -21.75
N GLN A 193 2.30 -14.27 -22.37
CA GLN A 193 2.35 -14.08 -23.83
C GLN A 193 2.47 -15.40 -24.59
N ALA A 194 3.17 -16.38 -24.02
CA ALA A 194 3.31 -17.72 -24.60
C ALA A 194 2.06 -18.61 -24.37
N THR A 195 1.11 -18.18 -23.54
CA THR A 195 -0.11 -18.94 -23.26
C THR A 195 -1.10 -18.77 -24.42
N ASN A 196 -1.55 -19.88 -25.01
CA ASN A 196 -2.49 -19.85 -26.13
C ASN A 196 -3.87 -19.36 -25.66
N HIS A 197 -4.46 -18.37 -26.35
CA HIS A 197 -5.77 -17.81 -26.01
C HIS A 197 -6.91 -18.86 -25.94
N LYS A 198 -6.75 -20.01 -26.60
CA LYS A 198 -7.71 -21.12 -26.56
C LYS A 198 -7.67 -21.94 -25.26
N GLU A 199 -6.64 -21.78 -24.44
CA GLU A 199 -6.44 -22.47 -23.15
C GLU A 199 -6.61 -21.51 -21.95
N GLU A 200 -7.16 -20.32 -22.18
CA GLU A 200 -7.41 -19.35 -21.11
C GLU A 200 -8.46 -19.89 -20.14
N ASN A 201 -8.04 -20.07 -18.89
CA ASN A 201 -8.90 -20.41 -17.77
C ASN A 201 -8.92 -19.24 -16.76
N GLU A 202 -9.82 -19.32 -15.78
CA GLU A 202 -9.98 -18.30 -14.74
C GLU A 202 -8.66 -17.95 -14.02
N ILE A 203 -7.75 -18.91 -13.87
CA ILE A 203 -6.46 -18.68 -13.22
C ILE A 203 -5.52 -17.86 -14.09
N VAL A 204 -5.47 -18.12 -15.40
CA VAL A 204 -4.69 -17.32 -16.33
C VAL A 204 -5.19 -15.87 -16.33
N HIS A 205 -6.51 -15.65 -16.31
CA HIS A 205 -7.09 -14.31 -16.17
C HIS A 205 -6.73 -13.66 -14.84
N PHE A 206 -6.80 -14.41 -13.73
CA PHE A 206 -6.40 -13.92 -12.41
C PHE A 206 -4.93 -13.47 -12.38
N VAL A 207 -4.03 -14.28 -12.92
CA VAL A 207 -2.60 -13.96 -12.96
C VAL A 207 -2.33 -12.79 -13.89
N ARG A 208 -2.98 -12.72 -15.07
CA ARG A 208 -2.88 -11.59 -16.00
C ARG A 208 -3.32 -10.28 -15.34
N GLY A 209 -4.44 -10.30 -14.62
CA GLY A 209 -4.93 -9.13 -13.89
C GLY A 209 -3.93 -8.64 -12.83
N ARG A 210 -3.30 -9.56 -12.07
CA ARG A 210 -2.25 -9.19 -11.11
C ARG A 210 -1.00 -8.63 -11.79
N VAL A 211 -0.56 -9.24 -12.89
CA VAL A 211 0.59 -8.75 -13.68
C VAL A 211 0.34 -7.33 -14.18
N LEU A 212 -0.86 -7.05 -14.70
CA LEU A 212 -1.25 -5.69 -15.11
C LEU A 212 -1.21 -4.70 -13.95
N ALA A 213 -1.77 -5.06 -12.78
CA ALA A 213 -1.75 -4.20 -11.60
C ALA A 213 -0.33 -3.92 -11.09
N PHE A 214 0.52 -4.95 -11.00
CA PHE A 214 1.92 -4.77 -10.63
C PHE A 214 2.76 -4.06 -11.71
N GLY A 215 2.36 -4.13 -12.98
CA GLY A 215 2.94 -3.35 -14.07
C GLY A 215 2.80 -1.84 -13.84
N VAL A 216 1.64 -1.40 -13.33
CA VAL A 216 1.43 0.00 -12.91
C VAL A 216 2.38 0.38 -11.78
N LEU A 217 2.59 -0.48 -10.78
CA LEU A 217 3.56 -0.22 -9.72
C LEU A 217 5.01 -0.17 -10.20
N ALA A 218 5.35 -1.01 -11.18
CA ALA A 218 6.68 -1.03 -11.76
C ALA A 218 7.03 0.30 -12.43
N SER A 219 6.06 1.07 -12.93
CA SER A 219 6.31 2.41 -13.48
C SER A 219 6.80 3.39 -12.40
N PHE A 220 6.30 3.32 -11.17
CA PHE A 220 6.77 4.16 -10.05
C PHE A 220 8.23 3.86 -9.68
N LEU A 221 8.63 2.58 -9.74
CA LEU A 221 10.02 2.18 -9.50
C LEU A 221 10.96 2.65 -10.62
N GLN A 222 10.42 2.85 -11.83
CA GLN A 222 11.15 3.35 -13.00
C GLN A 222 11.12 4.88 -13.10
N ALA A 223 10.19 5.58 -12.46
CA ALA A 223 10.04 7.03 -12.53
C ALA A 223 11.28 7.80 -12.05
N ASN A 224 12.07 7.21 -11.15
CA ASN A 224 13.36 7.76 -10.68
C ASN A 224 14.53 7.46 -11.63
N GLN A 225 14.31 6.79 -12.77
CA GLN A 225 15.36 6.52 -13.75
C GLN A 225 15.51 7.70 -14.72
N PRO A 226 16.75 8.11 -15.08
CA PRO A 226 16.98 9.20 -16.04
C PRO A 226 16.30 8.98 -17.39
N SER A 227 16.19 7.72 -17.82
CA SER A 227 15.51 7.31 -19.05
C SER A 227 14.01 7.60 -19.04
N TYR A 228 13.38 7.68 -17.87
CA TYR A 228 11.96 7.99 -17.72
C TYR A 228 11.69 9.48 -17.96
N ALA A 229 12.55 10.35 -17.43
CA ALA A 229 12.49 11.80 -17.66
C ALA A 229 12.66 12.17 -19.15
N THR A 230 13.45 11.40 -19.91
CA THR A 230 13.59 11.60 -21.37
C THR A 230 12.36 11.16 -22.18
N ARG A 231 11.44 10.36 -21.64
CA ARG A 231 10.21 9.94 -22.36
C ARG A 231 9.14 11.02 -22.46
N VAL A 232 9.26 12.08 -21.67
CA VAL A 232 8.45 13.30 -21.83
C VAL A 232 8.62 13.90 -23.24
N ASN A 233 9.73 13.58 -23.93
CA ASN A 233 10.05 14.03 -25.28
C ASN A 233 9.75 12.99 -26.38
N GLU A 234 9.14 11.83 -26.07
CA GLU A 234 8.77 10.84 -27.09
C GLU A 234 7.58 11.34 -27.94
N PRO A 235 7.57 11.09 -29.27
CA PRO A 235 6.48 11.51 -30.14
C PRO A 235 5.15 10.87 -29.69
N GLY A 236 4.24 11.70 -29.17
CA GLY A 236 2.99 11.28 -28.51
C GLY A 236 2.82 11.88 -27.11
N HIS A 237 3.91 12.26 -26.43
CA HIS A 237 3.90 13.01 -25.18
C HIS A 237 4.05 14.50 -25.50
N ARG A 238 2.95 15.25 -25.40
CA ARG A 238 2.88 16.67 -25.81
C ARG A 238 3.18 17.68 -24.70
N ILE A 239 3.53 17.23 -23.50
CA ILE A 239 3.65 18.12 -22.33
C ILE A 239 5.12 18.36 -22.01
N SER A 240 5.80 19.11 -22.88
CA SER A 240 7.19 19.54 -22.68
C SER A 240 7.31 20.99 -22.19
N THR A 241 6.23 21.77 -22.28
CA THR A 241 6.15 23.16 -21.80
C THR A 241 4.82 23.39 -21.10
N LEU A 242 4.84 24.03 -19.93
CA LEU A 242 3.64 24.44 -19.21
C LEU A 242 3.19 25.81 -19.69
N THR A 243 1.94 25.91 -20.13
CA THR A 243 1.35 27.15 -20.63
C THR A 243 0.28 27.63 -19.65
N TYR A 244 0.46 28.83 -19.08
CA TYR A 244 -0.51 29.40 -18.16
C TYR A 244 -1.45 30.34 -18.90
N PRO A 245 -2.76 30.27 -18.62
CA PRO A 245 -3.72 31.08 -19.35
C PRO A 245 -3.66 32.54 -18.89
N GLY A 246 -3.54 33.45 -19.86
CA GLY A 246 -3.64 34.89 -19.64
C GLY A 246 -5.07 35.41 -19.81
N HIS A 247 -5.38 36.55 -19.20
CA HIS A 247 -6.64 37.25 -19.44
C HIS A 247 -6.54 38.22 -20.63
N PRO A 248 -7.59 38.36 -21.45
CA PRO A 248 -8.84 37.59 -21.43
C PRO A 248 -8.64 36.14 -21.90
N PHE A 249 -9.45 35.21 -21.38
CA PHE A 249 -9.33 33.80 -21.75
C PHE A 249 -9.77 33.57 -23.21
N PRO A 250 -9.02 32.77 -23.98
CA PRO A 250 -9.44 32.36 -25.33
C PRO A 250 -10.77 31.59 -25.29
N PRO A 251 -11.67 31.77 -26.29
CA PRO A 251 -12.95 31.05 -26.37
C PRO A 251 -12.79 29.52 -26.30
N ASP A 252 -11.79 28.98 -26.99
CA ASP A 252 -11.48 27.55 -27.02
C ASP A 252 -11.13 27.03 -25.61
N LEU A 253 -10.41 27.82 -24.81
CA LEU A 253 -10.10 27.46 -23.44
C LEU A 253 -11.36 27.46 -22.56
N CYS A 254 -12.23 28.45 -22.72
CA CYS A 254 -13.52 28.50 -22.01
C CYS A 254 -14.39 27.29 -22.34
N GLU A 255 -14.40 26.83 -23.61
CA GLU A 255 -15.11 25.61 -24.01
C GLU A 255 -14.52 24.38 -23.30
N ILE A 256 -13.20 24.23 -23.25
CA ILE A 256 -12.54 23.14 -22.53
C ILE A 256 -12.88 23.18 -21.04
N VAL A 257 -12.78 24.35 -20.40
CA VAL A 257 -13.07 24.54 -18.97
C VAL A 257 -14.52 24.21 -18.63
N SER A 258 -15.47 24.44 -19.54
CA SER A 258 -16.89 24.12 -19.34
C SER A 258 -17.17 22.62 -19.19
N LYS A 259 -16.23 21.76 -19.59
CA LYS A 259 -16.34 20.29 -19.48
C LYS A 259 -15.84 19.77 -18.12
N LEU A 260 -15.23 20.62 -17.30
CA LEU A 260 -14.72 20.23 -15.98
C LEU A 260 -15.83 20.25 -14.91
N PRO A 261 -15.68 19.46 -13.82
CA PRO A 261 -16.46 19.65 -12.60
C PRO A 261 -16.32 21.07 -12.07
N GLU A 262 -17.38 21.61 -11.47
CA GLU A 262 -17.47 23.00 -10.97
C GLU A 262 -16.23 23.44 -10.18
N GLY A 263 -15.74 22.60 -9.28
CA GLY A 263 -14.57 22.90 -8.47
C GLY A 263 -13.30 23.07 -9.31
N PHE A 264 -13.07 22.19 -10.30
CA PHE A 264 -11.90 22.29 -11.18
C PHE A 264 -12.03 23.39 -12.23
N SER A 265 -13.24 23.69 -12.70
CA SER A 265 -13.46 24.80 -13.63
C SER A 265 -13.13 26.14 -12.96
N GLU A 266 -13.56 26.35 -11.71
CA GLU A 266 -13.23 27.54 -10.92
C GLU A 266 -11.73 27.66 -10.61
N VAL A 267 -11.06 26.53 -10.35
CA VAL A 267 -9.59 26.52 -10.23
C VAL A 267 -8.91 26.89 -11.56
N ALA A 268 -9.40 26.39 -12.69
CA ALA A 268 -8.87 26.74 -14.01
C ALA A 268 -9.04 28.24 -14.33
N LEU A 269 -10.23 28.79 -14.04
CA LEU A 269 -10.54 30.21 -14.26
C LEU A 269 -9.76 31.16 -13.35
N SER A 270 -9.16 30.66 -12.26
CA SER A 270 -8.26 31.45 -11.43
C SER A 270 -6.89 31.71 -12.07
N GLY A 271 -6.59 31.10 -13.22
CA GLY A 271 -5.29 31.19 -13.90
C GLY A 271 -4.13 30.54 -13.13
N SER A 272 -4.43 29.78 -12.07
CA SER A 272 -3.43 29.20 -11.17
C SER A 272 -2.92 27.82 -11.60
N ILE A 273 -3.44 27.28 -12.70
CA ILE A 273 -3.04 25.98 -13.26
C ILE A 273 -2.79 26.07 -14.75
N ALA A 274 -1.85 25.28 -15.26
CA ALA A 274 -1.48 25.23 -16.67
C ALA A 274 -2.56 24.57 -17.54
N ILE A 275 -2.62 24.99 -18.81
CA ILE A 275 -3.56 24.49 -19.82
C ILE A 275 -3.42 22.98 -20.03
N GLU A 276 -2.22 22.45 -19.88
CA GLU A 276 -1.94 21.02 -20.03
C GLU A 276 -2.55 20.22 -18.87
N LEU A 277 -2.55 20.76 -17.64
CA LEU A 277 -3.27 20.17 -16.51
C LEU A 277 -4.79 20.28 -16.70
N ILE A 278 -5.30 21.42 -17.17
CA ILE A 278 -6.73 21.60 -17.50
C ILE A 278 -7.18 20.55 -18.51
N SER A 279 -6.44 20.38 -19.59
CA SER A 279 -6.73 19.42 -20.66
C SER A 279 -6.72 17.98 -20.14
N PHE A 280 -5.76 17.64 -19.27
CA PHE A 280 -5.71 16.33 -18.62
C PHE A 280 -6.94 16.10 -17.73
N LEU A 281 -7.32 17.09 -16.92
CA LEU A 281 -8.48 16.98 -16.03
C LEU A 281 -9.79 16.77 -16.80
N VAL A 282 -9.94 17.35 -18.00
CA VAL A 282 -11.10 17.10 -18.87
C VAL A 282 -11.17 15.63 -19.29
N LYS A 283 -10.06 15.08 -19.83
CA LYS A 283 -10.00 13.65 -20.21
C LYS A 283 -10.28 12.73 -19.02
N LEU A 284 -9.78 13.09 -17.84
CA LEU A 284 -10.05 12.33 -16.62
C LEU A 284 -11.51 12.47 -16.17
N THR A 285 -12.15 13.62 -16.38
CA THR A 285 -13.59 13.83 -16.10
C THR A 285 -14.44 12.89 -16.92
N GLU A 286 -14.15 12.77 -18.23
CA GLU A 286 -14.83 11.84 -19.14
C GLU A 286 -14.68 10.40 -18.64
N LEU A 287 -13.46 10.00 -18.26
CA LEU A 287 -13.20 8.68 -17.70
C LEU A 287 -13.97 8.41 -16.39
N VAL A 288 -13.92 9.33 -15.42
CA VAL A 288 -14.63 9.20 -14.13
C VAL A 288 -16.14 9.12 -14.31
N THR A 289 -16.67 9.93 -15.22
CA THR A 289 -18.10 9.92 -15.54
C THR A 289 -18.50 8.59 -16.18
N TRP A 290 -17.74 8.12 -17.18
CA TRP A 290 -17.98 6.83 -17.84
C TRP A 290 -17.91 5.66 -16.87
N MET A 291 -16.94 5.66 -15.93
CA MET A 291 -16.84 4.61 -14.91
C MET A 291 -18.08 4.54 -14.01
N SER A 292 -18.72 5.69 -13.76
CA SER A 292 -19.92 5.82 -12.91
C SER A 292 -21.22 5.42 -13.62
N LEU A 293 -21.21 5.23 -14.95
CA LEU A 293 -22.39 4.79 -15.71
C LEU A 293 -22.76 3.34 -15.40
N SER A 294 -24.07 3.03 -15.47
CA SER A 294 -24.56 1.66 -15.34
C SER A 294 -24.11 0.78 -16.53
N PRO A 295 -23.96 -0.55 -16.37
CA PRO A 295 -23.57 -1.44 -17.48
C PRO A 295 -24.47 -1.33 -18.71
N SER A 296 -25.77 -1.06 -18.51
CA SER A 296 -26.76 -0.86 -19.59
C SER A 296 -26.58 0.45 -20.36
N GLN A 297 -25.81 1.40 -19.83
CA GLN A 297 -25.55 2.72 -20.42
C GLN A 297 -24.19 2.79 -21.13
N LYS A 298 -23.34 1.77 -20.99
CA LYS A 298 -22.02 1.71 -21.63
C LYS A 298 -22.17 1.11 -23.03
N SER A 299 -22.11 1.95 -24.07
CA SER A 299 -21.92 1.49 -25.45
C SER A 299 -20.43 1.44 -25.80
N ASP A 300 -20.01 0.54 -26.70
CA ASP A 300 -18.60 0.46 -27.15
C ASP A 300 -18.10 1.79 -27.74
N ASP A 301 -18.97 2.53 -28.44
CA ASP A 301 -18.65 3.85 -29.01
C ASP A 301 -18.47 4.96 -27.96
N SER A 302 -18.82 4.70 -26.69
CA SER A 302 -18.70 5.68 -25.58
C SER A 302 -17.42 5.52 -24.75
N GLN A 303 -16.54 4.58 -25.11
CA GLN A 303 -15.34 4.33 -24.31
C GLN A 303 -14.37 5.52 -24.36
N PRO A 304 -13.96 6.08 -23.21
CA PRO A 304 -12.98 7.16 -23.15
C PRO A 304 -11.63 6.74 -23.75
N GLU A 305 -10.94 7.67 -24.41
CA GLU A 305 -9.57 7.47 -24.91
C GLU A 305 -8.59 7.18 -23.76
N LEU A 306 -8.79 7.84 -22.62
CA LEU A 306 -7.93 7.72 -21.45
C LEU A 306 -8.30 6.47 -20.63
N THR A 307 -7.33 5.60 -20.35
CA THR A 307 -7.47 4.52 -19.37
C THR A 307 -6.91 4.94 -18.01
N MET A 308 -7.30 4.27 -16.92
CA MET A 308 -6.79 4.59 -15.58
C MET A 308 -5.27 4.36 -15.48
N GLN A 309 -4.74 3.30 -16.12
CA GLN A 309 -3.30 3.07 -16.17
C GLN A 309 -2.57 4.19 -16.91
N ARG A 310 -3.15 4.67 -18.02
CA ARG A 310 -2.59 5.80 -18.78
C ARG A 310 -2.66 7.09 -17.97
N ALA A 311 -3.76 7.33 -17.26
CA ALA A 311 -3.91 8.49 -16.38
C ALA A 311 -2.84 8.51 -15.28
N ILE A 312 -2.58 7.38 -14.62
CA ILE A 312 -1.53 7.24 -13.60
C ILE A 312 -0.16 7.55 -14.22
N TYR A 313 0.14 7.01 -15.40
CA TYR A 313 1.40 7.25 -16.10
C TYR A 313 1.58 8.74 -16.49
N ASP A 314 0.55 9.35 -17.07
CA ASP A 314 0.60 10.76 -17.50
C ASP A 314 0.74 11.71 -16.30
N LEU A 315 0.08 11.41 -15.18
CA LEU A 315 0.24 12.16 -13.92
C LEU A 315 1.63 12.02 -13.31
N GLN A 316 2.26 10.84 -13.41
CA GLN A 316 3.66 10.67 -13.02
C GLN A 316 4.56 11.57 -13.86
N CYS A 317 4.37 11.59 -15.18
CA CYS A 317 5.12 12.47 -16.07
C CYS A 317 4.90 13.96 -15.74
N LEU A 318 3.64 14.36 -15.54
CA LEU A 318 3.27 15.73 -15.14
C LEU A 318 3.93 16.13 -13.83
N SER A 319 4.04 15.21 -12.86
CA SER A 319 4.60 15.51 -11.53
C SER A 319 6.09 15.85 -11.53
N VAL A 320 6.81 15.53 -12.62
CA VAL A 320 8.25 15.82 -12.81
C VAL A 320 8.48 17.21 -13.41
N LEU A 321 7.45 17.83 -13.99
CA LEU A 321 7.53 19.17 -14.57
C LEU A 321 7.70 20.24 -13.47
N PRO A 322 8.22 21.44 -13.80
CA PRO A 322 8.38 22.54 -12.86
C PRO A 322 7.04 23.20 -12.52
N LEU A 323 6.19 22.48 -11.79
CA LEU A 323 4.86 22.91 -11.36
C LEU A 323 4.95 23.94 -10.24
N THR A 324 3.97 24.84 -10.16
CA THR A 324 3.78 25.67 -8.96
C THR A 324 3.45 24.79 -7.74
N SER A 325 3.59 25.33 -6.53
CA SER A 325 3.25 24.57 -5.30
C SER A 325 1.81 24.05 -5.31
N THR A 326 0.86 24.87 -5.77
CA THR A 326 -0.57 24.50 -5.83
C THR A 326 -0.81 23.42 -6.87
N GLU A 327 -0.29 23.59 -8.10
CA GLU A 327 -0.41 22.57 -9.15
C GLU A 327 0.23 21.26 -8.74
N GLY A 328 1.41 21.33 -8.11
CA GLY A 328 2.09 20.16 -7.59
C GLY A 328 1.24 19.39 -6.58
N GLN A 329 0.48 20.08 -5.73
CA GLN A 329 -0.44 19.44 -4.79
C GLN A 329 -1.63 18.82 -5.50
N ILE A 330 -2.22 19.52 -6.48
CA ILE A 330 -3.34 19.01 -7.28
C ILE A 330 -2.92 17.76 -8.06
N VAL A 331 -1.81 17.78 -8.79
CA VAL A 331 -1.32 16.64 -9.57
C VAL A 331 -1.08 15.42 -8.68
N ARG A 332 -0.46 15.60 -7.51
CA ARG A 332 -0.21 14.50 -6.56
C ARG A 332 -1.50 13.95 -5.98
N ALA A 333 -2.47 14.80 -5.66
CA ALA A 333 -3.76 14.37 -5.15
C ALA A 333 -4.59 13.65 -6.21
N VAL A 334 -4.57 14.12 -7.46
CA VAL A 334 -5.22 13.44 -8.59
C VAL A 334 -4.54 12.10 -8.86
N LEU A 335 -3.21 12.00 -8.73
CA LEU A 335 -2.48 10.74 -8.82
C LEU A 335 -2.87 9.76 -7.69
N ALA A 336 -2.94 10.24 -6.45
CA ALA A 336 -3.41 9.44 -5.31
C ALA A 336 -4.86 8.97 -5.50
N PHE A 337 -5.73 9.86 -6.00
CA PHE A 337 -7.11 9.53 -6.38
C PHE A 337 -7.17 8.44 -7.45
N CYS A 338 -6.43 8.58 -8.55
CA CYS A 338 -6.37 7.58 -9.62
C CYS A 338 -5.87 6.22 -9.10
N LEU A 339 -4.85 6.20 -8.24
CA LEU A 339 -4.36 4.97 -7.62
C LEU A 339 -5.41 4.32 -6.71
N HIS A 340 -6.14 5.11 -5.92
CA HIS A 340 -7.19 4.62 -5.04
C HIS A 340 -8.33 4.00 -5.85
N VAL A 341 -8.84 4.73 -6.86
CA VAL A 341 -9.88 4.24 -7.77
C VAL A 341 -9.42 3.00 -8.52
N TYR A 342 -8.15 2.96 -8.96
CA TYR A 342 -7.58 1.78 -9.61
C TYR A 342 -7.59 0.54 -8.70
N ASN A 343 -7.27 0.71 -7.41
CA ASN A 343 -7.29 -0.39 -6.43
C ASN A 343 -8.70 -0.92 -6.14
N GLU A 344 -9.72 -0.07 -6.21
CA GLU A 344 -11.12 -0.51 -6.02
C GLU A 344 -11.65 -1.29 -7.22
N MET A 345 -11.30 -0.84 -8.43
CA MET A 345 -11.80 -1.46 -9.67
C MET A 345 -10.97 -2.67 -10.11
N SER A 346 -9.66 -2.65 -9.87
CA SER A 346 -8.72 -3.68 -10.29
C SER A 346 -8.31 -4.60 -9.14
N TYR A 347 -7.21 -5.35 -9.28
CA TYR A 347 -6.63 -6.10 -8.17
C TYR A 347 -5.97 -5.15 -7.17
N ARG A 348 -6.34 -5.29 -5.89
CA ARG A 348 -5.67 -4.53 -4.82
C ARG A 348 -4.19 -4.85 -4.78
N ILE A 349 -3.40 -3.79 -4.84
CA ILE A 349 -1.94 -3.82 -4.72
C ILE A 349 -1.53 -2.89 -3.58
N PRO A 350 -0.42 -3.17 -2.85
CA PRO A 350 0.01 -2.30 -1.76
C PRO A 350 0.55 -0.98 -2.32
N LEU A 351 -0.14 0.13 -2.05
CA LEU A 351 0.19 1.46 -2.58
C LEU A 351 1.02 2.31 -1.63
N ALA A 352 1.43 1.84 -0.45
CA ALA A 352 2.20 2.69 0.47
C ALA A 352 3.49 3.20 -0.19
N ARG A 353 4.17 2.39 -1.01
CA ARG A 353 5.38 2.86 -1.72
C ARG A 353 5.14 4.00 -2.72
N PRO A 354 4.23 3.89 -3.70
CA PRO A 354 3.98 5.00 -4.61
C PRO A 354 3.37 6.21 -3.89
N LEU A 355 2.60 6.01 -2.82
CA LEU A 355 1.96 7.11 -2.08
C LEU A 355 2.91 7.85 -1.12
N HIS A 356 3.94 7.18 -0.58
CA HIS A 356 4.81 7.78 0.44
C HIS A 356 5.54 9.05 -0.05
N PRO A 357 6.23 9.05 -1.22
CA PRO A 357 6.85 10.26 -1.74
C PRO A 357 5.82 11.34 -2.10
N LEU A 358 4.62 10.95 -2.52
CA LEU A 358 3.54 11.90 -2.81
C LEU A 358 3.13 12.64 -1.55
N LEU A 359 2.97 11.93 -0.44
CA LEU A 359 2.61 12.51 0.87
C LEU A 359 3.72 13.37 1.45
N GLU A 360 4.98 12.94 1.40
CA GLU A 360 6.10 13.75 1.91
C GLU A 360 6.17 15.11 1.23
N VAL A 361 6.01 15.14 -0.09
CA VAL A 361 6.01 16.40 -0.84
C VAL A 361 4.71 17.17 -0.66
N PHE A 362 3.58 16.47 -0.52
CA PHE A 362 2.29 17.11 -0.26
C PHE A 362 2.26 17.82 1.09
N ASP A 363 2.84 17.20 2.13
CA ASP A 363 2.93 17.71 3.50
C ASP A 363 3.93 18.84 3.69
N ASN A 364 4.82 19.09 2.71
CA ASN A 364 5.70 20.26 2.76
C ASN A 364 4.88 21.54 2.92
N PRO A 365 5.38 22.54 3.69
CA PRO A 365 4.61 23.72 4.06
C PRO A 365 4.29 24.58 2.84
N ALA A 366 3.22 24.24 2.13
CA ALA A 366 2.66 25.07 1.09
C ALA A 366 2.02 26.31 1.74
N GLN A 367 2.27 27.46 1.11
CA GLN A 367 1.49 28.65 1.39
C GLN A 367 0.04 28.32 1.11
N PHE A 368 -0.83 28.55 2.10
CA PHE A 368 -2.24 28.28 1.90
C PHE A 368 -2.79 29.34 0.93
N PRO A 369 -3.44 28.95 -0.17
CA PRO A 369 -3.88 29.86 -1.20
C PRO A 369 -4.95 30.79 -0.64
N ARG A 370 -4.98 32.03 -1.13
CA ARG A 370 -6.01 33.01 -0.74
C ARG A 370 -7.35 32.79 -1.44
N SER A 371 -7.34 32.22 -2.64
CA SER A 371 -8.55 31.96 -3.42
C SER A 371 -9.41 30.89 -2.74
N PRO A 372 -10.70 31.16 -2.43
CA PRO A 372 -11.59 30.19 -1.80
C PRO A 372 -11.67 28.85 -2.53
N TRP A 373 -11.70 28.88 -3.87
CA TRP A 373 -11.76 27.66 -4.68
C TRP A 373 -10.47 26.83 -4.63
N LEU A 374 -9.31 27.48 -4.56
CA LEU A 374 -8.05 26.77 -4.33
C LEU A 374 -8.02 26.15 -2.93
N GLN A 375 -8.57 26.81 -1.91
CA GLN A 375 -8.67 26.24 -0.56
C GLN A 375 -9.57 25.00 -0.54
N ARG A 376 -10.72 25.05 -1.21
CA ARG A 376 -11.63 23.89 -1.37
C ARG A 376 -10.98 22.75 -2.17
N CYS A 377 -10.22 23.09 -3.22
CA CYS A 377 -9.45 22.11 -3.99
C CYS A 377 -8.36 21.46 -3.14
N LEU A 378 -7.68 22.21 -2.27
CA LEU A 378 -6.73 21.65 -1.31
C LEU A 378 -7.40 20.78 -0.25
N LEU A 379 -8.59 21.14 0.22
CA LEU A 379 -9.37 20.28 1.11
C LEU A 379 -9.66 18.93 0.44
N TRP A 380 -10.22 18.95 -0.78
CA TRP A 380 -10.44 17.74 -1.58
C TRP A 380 -9.13 16.96 -1.74
N SER A 381 -8.06 17.64 -2.15
CA SER A 381 -6.73 17.05 -2.36
C SER A 381 -6.20 16.35 -1.11
N SER A 382 -6.37 16.98 0.05
CA SER A 382 -5.90 16.45 1.33
C SER A 382 -6.71 15.25 1.81
N ILE A 383 -8.04 15.21 1.60
CA ILE A 383 -8.87 14.06 1.96
C ILE A 383 -8.55 12.87 1.04
N VAL A 384 -8.49 13.07 -0.28
CA VAL A 384 -8.24 11.95 -1.21
C VAL A 384 -6.87 11.35 -1.02
N THR A 385 -5.85 12.17 -0.78
CA THR A 385 -4.48 11.70 -0.55
C THR A 385 -4.35 10.97 0.80
N ALA A 386 -4.91 11.54 1.87
CA ALA A 386 -4.91 10.92 3.18
C ALA A 386 -5.69 9.59 3.19
N SER A 387 -6.87 9.56 2.56
CA SER A 387 -7.67 8.35 2.46
C SER A 387 -6.98 7.27 1.62
N ALA A 388 -6.33 7.62 0.50
CA ALA A 388 -5.55 6.66 -0.27
C ALA A 388 -4.42 6.02 0.55
N TRP A 389 -3.82 6.76 1.48
CA TRP A 389 -2.80 6.24 2.41
C TRP A 389 -3.40 5.35 3.50
N ASP A 390 -4.43 5.84 4.19
CA ASP A 390 -5.00 5.20 5.37
C ASP A 390 -5.67 3.84 5.05
N THR A 391 -6.02 3.60 3.79
CA THR A 391 -6.53 2.31 3.31
C THR A 391 -5.44 1.28 3.03
N GLN A 392 -4.16 1.65 3.04
CA GLN A 392 -3.06 0.71 2.74
C GLN A 392 -2.71 -0.18 3.92
N ILE A 393 -2.57 -1.47 3.66
CA ILE A 393 -2.22 -2.48 4.68
C ILE A 393 -0.79 -2.29 5.18
N ASP A 394 0.10 -1.80 4.31
CA ASP A 394 1.51 -1.54 4.57
C ASP A 394 1.80 -0.09 4.96
N ALA A 395 0.77 0.75 5.13
CA ALA A 395 0.94 2.13 5.62
C ALA A 395 1.19 2.16 7.14
N VAL A 396 2.22 2.92 7.53
CA VAL A 396 2.42 3.31 8.92
C VAL A 396 1.40 4.42 9.25
N PRO A 397 0.77 4.40 10.44
CA PRO A 397 -0.08 5.50 10.89
C PRO A 397 0.67 6.83 10.80
N ARG A 398 0.08 7.80 10.09
CA ARG A 398 0.70 9.11 9.83
C ARG A 398 -0.26 10.23 10.20
N THR A 399 0.31 11.36 10.60
CA THR A 399 -0.45 12.61 10.79
C THR A 399 -0.52 13.34 9.45
N HIS A 400 -1.73 13.53 8.93
CA HIS A 400 -1.97 14.24 7.68
C HIS A 400 -2.03 15.75 7.94
N TYR A 401 -0.86 16.40 7.99
CA TYR A 401 -0.74 17.80 8.42
C TYR A 401 -1.54 18.76 7.53
N VAL A 402 -1.49 18.57 6.21
CA VAL A 402 -2.23 19.43 5.27
C VAL A 402 -3.72 19.25 5.43
N LEU A 403 -4.21 18.04 5.70
CA LEU A 403 -5.62 17.80 6.00
C LEU A 403 -6.03 18.56 7.27
N GLU A 404 -5.26 18.46 8.35
CA GLU A 404 -5.54 19.17 9.60
C GLU A 404 -5.54 20.70 9.41
N LYS A 405 -4.62 21.22 8.60
CA LYS A 405 -4.57 22.64 8.22
C LYS A 405 -5.80 23.03 7.39
N SER A 406 -6.16 22.26 6.37
CA SER A 406 -7.34 22.49 5.52
C SER A 406 -8.64 22.51 6.32
N LEU A 407 -8.82 21.58 7.27
CA LEU A 407 -10.00 21.55 8.16
C LEU A 407 -10.11 22.79 9.06
N ASN A 408 -8.99 23.48 9.33
CA ASN A 408 -9.00 24.71 10.12
C ASN A 408 -9.27 25.97 9.30
N GLN A 409 -8.93 25.97 8.00
CA GLN A 409 -9.00 27.15 7.14
C GLN A 409 -10.25 27.20 6.28
N VAL A 410 -10.81 26.05 5.90
CA VAL A 410 -12.02 25.97 5.07
C VAL A 410 -13.27 26.01 5.97
N PRO A 411 -14.15 27.01 5.84
CA PRO A 411 -15.35 27.16 6.67
C PRO A 411 -16.30 25.97 6.61
N GLU A 412 -16.48 25.38 5.43
CA GLU A 412 -17.37 24.24 5.14
C GLU A 412 -16.85 22.92 5.72
N ALA A 413 -15.61 22.88 6.21
CA ALA A 413 -15.01 21.69 6.82
C ALA A 413 -15.42 21.46 8.29
N ARG A 414 -16.62 21.92 8.68
CA ARG A 414 -17.15 21.83 10.06
C ARG A 414 -17.96 20.56 10.29
N SER A 415 -18.72 20.15 9.28
CA SER A 415 -19.50 18.92 9.26
C SER A 415 -19.09 18.07 8.05
N TRP A 416 -19.41 16.77 8.11
CA TRP A 416 -19.14 15.89 6.99
C TRP A 416 -20.06 16.22 5.81
N GLU A 417 -21.30 16.61 6.08
CA GLU A 417 -22.32 16.94 5.09
C GLU A 417 -21.89 18.13 4.23
N GLU A 418 -21.44 19.22 4.86
CA GLU A 418 -20.90 20.39 4.15
C GLU A 418 -19.60 20.04 3.40
N THR A 419 -18.73 19.23 4.01
CA THR A 419 -17.50 18.77 3.36
C THR A 419 -17.80 17.93 2.12
N LYS A 420 -18.79 17.04 2.21
CA LYS A 420 -19.24 16.17 1.13
C LYS A 420 -19.77 16.98 -0.05
N GLU A 421 -20.60 18.00 0.21
CA GLU A 421 -21.06 18.92 -0.83
C GLU A 421 -19.89 19.59 -1.56
N VAL A 422 -18.86 20.03 -0.84
CA VAL A 422 -17.64 20.59 -1.44
C VAL A 422 -16.89 19.54 -2.25
N MET A 423 -16.70 18.33 -1.72
CA MET A 423 -15.99 17.26 -2.41
C MET A 423 -16.68 16.84 -3.72
N GLN A 424 -18.01 16.85 -3.76
CA GLN A 424 -18.81 16.53 -4.94
C GLN A 424 -18.67 17.53 -6.09
N LYS A 425 -18.11 18.72 -5.83
CA LYS A 425 -17.77 19.69 -6.88
C LYS A 425 -16.49 19.33 -7.64
N PHE A 426 -15.71 18.37 -7.16
CA PHE A 426 -14.49 17.87 -7.81
C PHE A 426 -14.74 16.44 -8.32
N PHE A 427 -13.67 15.63 -8.47
CA PHE A 427 -13.86 14.21 -8.79
C PHE A 427 -14.48 13.47 -7.60
N TRP A 428 -15.59 12.77 -7.89
CA TRP A 428 -16.36 12.03 -6.91
C TRP A 428 -16.65 10.62 -7.42
N VAL A 429 -16.38 9.62 -6.59
CA VAL A 429 -16.69 8.22 -6.86
C VAL A 429 -17.41 7.67 -5.64
N GLY A 430 -18.67 7.25 -5.81
CA GLY A 430 -19.54 6.86 -4.68
C GLY A 430 -18.98 5.71 -3.84
N SER A 431 -18.22 4.78 -4.43
CA SER A 431 -17.58 3.67 -3.70
C SER A 431 -16.51 4.13 -2.71
N LEU A 432 -16.00 5.37 -2.84
CA LEU A 432 -14.97 5.92 -1.96
C LEU A 432 -15.51 6.79 -0.82
N GLU A 433 -16.82 7.09 -0.82
CA GLU A 433 -17.44 8.00 0.14
C GLU A 433 -17.17 7.60 1.60
N GLU A 434 -17.39 6.32 1.92
CA GLU A 434 -17.22 5.80 3.28
C GLU A 434 -15.78 5.96 3.78
N GLN A 435 -14.78 5.67 2.92
CA GLN A 435 -13.38 5.79 3.31
C GLN A 435 -12.95 7.26 3.45
N TRP A 436 -13.53 8.16 2.65
CA TRP A 436 -13.30 9.60 2.78
C TRP A 436 -13.91 10.14 4.07
N GLU A 437 -15.11 9.70 4.45
CA GLU A 437 -15.76 10.07 5.71
C GLU A 437 -14.96 9.61 6.93
N ILE A 438 -14.50 8.35 6.93
CA ILE A 438 -13.68 7.79 8.01
C ILE A 438 -12.39 8.62 8.19
N CYS A 439 -11.71 8.92 7.09
CA CYS A 439 -10.49 9.75 7.10
C CYS A 439 -10.75 11.16 7.64
N TRP A 440 -11.83 11.80 7.16
CA TRP A 440 -12.25 13.12 7.64
C TRP A 440 -12.57 13.10 9.14
N ARG A 441 -13.34 12.11 9.62
CA ARG A 441 -13.70 11.97 11.04
C ARG A 441 -12.47 11.78 11.92
N ALA A 442 -11.50 10.97 11.48
CA ALA A 442 -10.25 10.77 12.19
C ALA A 442 -9.46 12.08 12.35
N ALA A 443 -9.36 12.88 11.30
CA ALA A 443 -8.69 14.19 11.33
C ALA A 443 -9.47 15.23 12.15
N ALA A 444 -10.80 15.29 12.01
CA ALA A 444 -11.67 16.17 12.79
C ALA A 444 -11.60 15.87 14.29
N PHE A 445 -11.53 14.58 14.68
CA PHE A 445 -11.35 14.17 16.07
C PHE A 445 -10.00 14.63 16.65
N ARG A 446 -8.91 14.53 15.87
CA ARG A 446 -7.59 15.05 16.29
C ARG A 446 -7.62 16.56 16.51
N ARG A 447 -8.22 17.31 15.59
CA ARG A 447 -8.46 18.76 15.72
C ARG A 447 -9.21 19.11 17.01
N PHE A 448 -10.27 18.37 17.32
CA PHE A 448 -11.05 18.59 18.54
C PHE A 448 -10.22 18.35 19.81
N ARG A 449 -9.38 17.30 19.84
CA ARG A 449 -8.46 17.03 20.95
C ARG A 449 -7.40 18.12 21.12
N GLN A 450 -6.80 18.59 20.02
CA GLN A 450 -5.80 19.67 20.05
C GLN A 450 -6.39 20.97 20.62
N ARG A 451 -7.63 21.33 20.24
CA ARG A 451 -8.32 22.54 20.74
C ARG A 451 -8.67 22.48 22.23
N ARG A 452 -8.82 21.28 22.80
CA ARG A 452 -9.11 21.09 24.24
C ARG A 452 -7.85 20.98 25.11
N GLY A 453 -6.66 21.31 24.59
CA GLY A 453 -5.43 21.42 25.38
C GLY A 453 -4.72 20.10 25.69
N ALA A 454 -5.09 18.98 25.05
CA ALA A 454 -4.42 17.69 25.24
C ALA A 454 -3.03 17.59 24.58
N SER A 455 -2.58 18.65 23.89
CA SER A 455 -1.33 18.71 23.13
C SER A 455 -0.06 18.71 24.00
N GLN A 456 -0.16 18.95 25.32
CA GLN A 456 1.01 18.95 26.19
C GLN A 456 1.65 17.56 26.37
N ILE A 457 0.92 16.47 26.11
CA ILE A 457 1.46 15.10 26.29
C ILE A 457 2.34 14.67 25.11
N HIS A 458 2.06 15.13 23.89
CA HIS A 458 2.87 14.78 22.71
C HIS A 458 4.21 15.52 22.68
N ALA A 459 4.25 16.79 23.09
CA ALA A 459 5.51 17.54 23.21
C ALA A 459 6.45 16.93 24.27
N VAL A 460 5.89 16.39 25.36
CA VAL A 460 6.67 15.68 26.39
C VAL A 460 7.17 14.32 25.87
N SER A 461 6.41 13.64 25.02
CA SER A 461 6.81 12.36 24.43
C SER A 461 7.93 12.49 23.39
N GLU A 462 7.96 13.59 22.62
CA GLU A 462 9.08 13.92 21.72
C GLU A 462 10.33 14.37 22.50
N LEU A 463 10.17 15.18 23.56
CA LEU A 463 11.28 15.58 24.44
C LEU A 463 11.92 14.39 25.18
N LEU A 464 11.12 13.41 25.60
CA LEU A 464 11.61 12.18 26.23
C LEU A 464 12.31 11.23 25.24
N GLN A 465 12.02 11.35 23.94
CA GLN A 465 12.73 10.60 22.89
C GLN A 465 14.06 11.27 22.50
N SER A 466 14.14 12.61 22.52
CA SER A 466 15.39 13.33 22.31
C SER A 466 16.38 13.15 23.46
N ASP A 467 15.91 13.07 24.71
CA ASP A 467 16.78 12.84 25.88
C ASP A 467 17.39 11.42 25.90
N ARG A 468 16.69 10.42 25.36
CA ARG A 468 17.24 9.06 25.25
C ARG A 468 18.34 8.94 24.19
N ALA A 469 18.32 9.78 23.15
CA ALA A 469 19.36 9.79 22.12
C ALA A 469 20.66 10.47 22.58
N GLN A 470 20.60 11.31 23.63
CA GLN A 470 21.79 12.00 24.16
C GLN A 470 22.47 11.27 25.33
N THR A 471 21.83 10.26 25.93
CA THR A 471 22.40 9.50 27.06
C THR A 471 23.25 8.28 26.68
N SER A 472 23.56 8.05 25.40
CA SER A 472 24.37 6.91 24.94
C SER A 472 25.73 7.29 24.34
N GLU A 473 26.37 8.35 24.83
CA GLU A 473 27.79 8.60 24.59
C GLU A 473 28.55 8.69 25.92
N THR A 474 28.96 7.53 26.44
CA THR A 474 30.06 7.45 27.41
C THR A 474 31.39 7.38 26.64
N PRO A 475 32.36 8.27 26.92
CA PRO A 475 33.62 8.29 26.21
C PRO A 475 34.55 7.19 26.73
N SER A 476 34.98 6.28 25.85
CA SER A 476 36.02 5.30 26.12
C SER A 476 37.38 6.01 26.26
N SER A 477 38.03 5.76 27.38
CA SER A 477 39.35 6.23 27.77
C SER A 477 40.47 5.87 26.79
N HIS A 478 41.17 6.88 26.25
CA HIS A 478 42.47 6.71 25.61
C HIS A 478 43.60 6.76 26.66
N SER A 479 44.30 5.64 26.79
CA SER A 479 45.51 5.48 27.60
C SER A 479 46.74 6.10 26.93
N HIS A 480 47.53 6.78 27.75
CA HIS A 480 48.81 7.42 27.46
C HIS A 480 49.84 6.57 26.69
N GLY A 481 50.42 7.17 25.64
CA GLY A 481 51.72 6.83 25.07
C GLY A 481 52.57 8.08 24.99
N ARG A 482 53.52 8.21 25.91
CA ARG A 482 54.45 9.33 26.11
C ARG A 482 55.72 9.07 25.29
N VAL A 483 56.03 9.88 24.28
CA VAL A 483 57.41 10.00 23.74
C VAL A 483 57.72 11.48 23.46
N LYS A 484 58.95 11.83 23.85
CA LYS A 484 59.55 13.15 24.05
C LYS A 484 59.74 13.95 22.77
N SER A 485 59.61 15.27 22.92
CA SER A 485 60.17 16.30 22.05
C SER A 485 61.67 16.47 22.31
N GLU A 486 62.44 16.60 21.24
CA GLU A 486 63.73 17.33 21.19
C GLU A 486 63.59 18.48 20.17
N PRO A 487 64.20 19.65 20.41
CA PRO A 487 64.14 20.82 19.53
C PRO A 487 65.45 21.02 18.74
N GLN A 488 65.36 21.65 17.55
CA GLN A 488 66.39 22.47 16.88
C GLN A 488 65.79 22.93 15.53
N ASP A 489 65.49 24.21 15.33
CA ASP A 489 66.37 25.32 14.89
C ASP A 489 66.71 25.29 13.39
N ALA A 490 66.42 26.43 12.73
CA ALA A 490 66.91 26.96 11.44
C ALA A 490 66.78 26.05 10.20
N GLU A 491 66.19 26.49 9.09
CA GLU A 491 66.40 27.72 8.30
C GLU A 491 65.14 28.08 7.51
#